data_AF-A0A8S9V5I0-F1
#
_entry.id   AF-A0A8S9V5I0-F1
#
_cell.length_a   1.000
_cell.length_b   1.000
_cell.length_c   1.000
_cell.angle_alpha   90.00
_cell.angle_beta   90.00
_cell.angle_gamma   90.00
#
_symmetry.space_group_name_H-M   'P 1'
#
loop_
_entity.id
_entity.type
_entity.pdbx_description
1 polymer ?
#
loop_
_entity_poly.entity_id
_entity_poly.type
_entity_poly.pdbx_seq_one_letter_code
_entity_poly.pdbx_strand_id
1 'polypeptide(L)'
;MDEKILLLWDDFSGHWTKEVVDYATAINIVLMKVPPRYTYVCQPADVAWNQPFKSRLRARWLDLLSNQILNHHALERDLEEQRRKVAVEVAAISRAEIQEVAREKIRSLHEQILSSKFEMVAPKRVDIASLITESRKELSSKTIIAGFAKAGLLCDVRVADEEDINSDSSHITDPVTKLNDLGVVGQSVDSDDEYASSDASDNDLFS
;
A
#
# COMPACT_ATOMS: atom_id res chain seq x y z
N MET A 1 -9.43 17.38 44.39
CA MET A 1 -8.52 17.74 43.29
C MET A 1 -9.10 17.09 42.06
N ASP A 2 -9.47 17.87 41.05
CA ASP A 2 -9.97 17.31 39.79
C ASP A 2 -8.88 16.45 39.16
N GLU A 3 -9.27 15.27 38.67
CA GLU A 3 -8.36 14.31 38.04
C GLU A 3 -7.75 14.93 36.79
N LYS A 4 -6.42 14.89 36.69
CA LYS A 4 -5.69 15.37 35.51
C LYS A 4 -5.44 14.21 34.56
N ILE A 5 -5.76 14.40 33.29
CA ILE A 5 -5.51 13.41 32.24
C ILE A 5 -4.22 13.77 31.52
N LEU A 6 -3.29 12.82 31.40
CA LEU A 6 -2.09 12.99 30.57
C LEU A 6 -2.38 12.55 29.13
N LEU A 7 -2.18 13.44 28.16
CA LEU A 7 -2.28 13.13 26.74
C LEU A 7 -0.90 13.21 26.08
N LEU A 8 -0.44 12.07 25.57
CA LEU A 8 0.76 11.98 24.72
C LEU A 8 0.36 12.29 23.27
N TRP A 9 0.88 13.38 22.71
CA TRP A 9 0.52 13.87 21.38
C TRP A 9 1.77 14.12 20.53
N ASP A 10 1.70 13.85 19.23
CA ASP A 10 2.79 14.09 18.29
C ASP A 10 3.13 15.58 18.14
N ASP A 11 4.31 15.85 17.61
CA ASP A 11 4.90 17.19 17.47
C ASP A 11 4.36 18.01 16.29
N PHE A 12 3.27 17.60 15.64
CA PHE A 12 2.70 18.40 14.56
C PHE A 12 2.28 19.78 15.06
N SER A 13 2.77 20.84 14.40
CA SER A 13 2.60 22.23 14.83
C SER A 13 1.14 22.62 15.09
N GLY A 14 0.20 22.10 14.30
CA GLY A 14 -1.23 22.31 14.48
C GLY A 14 -1.81 21.77 15.79
N HIS A 15 -1.15 20.81 16.45
CA HIS A 15 -1.55 20.31 17.77
C HIS A 15 -1.08 21.20 18.93
N TRP A 16 -0.17 22.14 18.68
CA TRP A 16 0.49 22.96 19.72
C TRP A 16 0.19 24.45 19.58
N THR A 17 -0.90 24.80 18.90
CA THR A 17 -1.38 26.18 18.85
C THR A 17 -1.82 26.65 20.24
N LYS A 18 -1.83 27.96 20.46
CA LYS A 18 -2.22 28.54 21.74
C LYS A 18 -3.63 28.11 22.14
N GLU A 19 -4.54 28.09 21.17
CA GLU A 19 -5.94 27.72 21.35
C GLU A 19 -6.08 26.27 21.83
N VAL A 20 -5.30 25.34 21.26
CA VAL A 20 -5.33 23.92 21.67
C VAL A 20 -4.76 23.74 23.08
N VAL A 21 -3.64 24.40 23.39
CA VAL A 21 -2.99 24.30 24.71
C VAL A 21 -3.86 24.92 25.81
N ASP A 22 -4.44 26.10 25.55
CA ASP A 22 -5.34 26.78 26.48
C ASP A 22 -6.60 25.94 26.72
N TYR A 23 -7.17 25.36 25.66
CA TYR A 23 -8.35 24.49 25.77
C TYR A 23 -8.05 23.21 26.55
N ALA A 24 -6.93 22.53 26.27
CA ALA A 24 -6.52 21.33 27.00
C ALA A 24 -6.37 21.62 28.51
N THR A 25 -5.78 22.77 28.85
CA THR A 25 -5.65 23.23 30.23
C THR A 25 -7.01 23.45 30.89
N ALA A 26 -7.96 24.07 30.17
CA ALA A 26 -9.32 24.33 30.67
C ALA A 26 -10.11 23.04 30.98
N ILE A 27 -9.78 21.93 30.31
CA ILE A 27 -10.40 20.62 30.53
C ILE A 27 -9.53 19.66 31.36
N ASN A 28 -8.56 20.20 32.12
CA ASN A 28 -7.64 19.44 32.99
C ASN A 28 -6.80 18.37 32.26
N ILE A 29 -6.48 18.59 30.99
CA ILE A 29 -5.56 17.75 30.23
C ILE A 29 -4.15 18.34 30.28
N VAL A 30 -3.18 17.51 30.68
CA VAL A 30 -1.76 17.79 30.56
C VAL A 30 -1.28 17.24 29.21
N LEU A 31 -0.83 18.12 28.32
CA LEU A 31 -0.24 17.72 27.05
C LEU A 31 1.24 17.39 27.21
N MET A 32 1.67 16.27 26.66
CA MET A 32 3.07 15.88 26.61
C MET A 32 3.45 15.50 25.18
N LYS A 33 4.52 16.13 24.70
CA LYS A 33 5.00 15.98 23.33
C LYS A 33 5.77 14.68 23.17
N VAL A 34 5.42 13.91 22.16
CA VAL A 34 6.25 12.80 21.70
C VAL A 34 7.46 13.37 20.95
N PRO A 35 8.69 12.90 21.21
CA PRO A 35 9.87 13.44 20.53
C PRO A 35 9.72 13.39 19.01
N PRO A 36 10.01 14.49 18.29
CA PRO A 36 9.89 14.54 16.83
C PRO A 36 10.66 13.39 16.18
N ARG A 37 10.06 12.79 15.15
CA ARG A 37 10.58 11.62 14.41
C ARG A 37 10.58 10.29 15.17
N TYR A 38 10.12 10.25 16.43
CA TYR A 38 10.06 9.03 17.22
C TYR A 38 8.63 8.55 17.50
N THR A 39 7.61 9.05 16.81
CA THR A 39 6.21 8.63 17.05
C THR A 39 6.03 7.12 16.88
N TYR A 40 6.68 6.52 15.89
CA TYR A 40 6.63 5.08 15.61
C TYR A 40 7.11 4.17 16.75
N VAL A 41 7.86 4.70 17.73
CA VAL A 41 8.35 3.96 18.91
C VAL A 41 7.80 4.51 20.23
N CYS A 42 7.61 5.82 20.31
CA CYS A 42 7.26 6.49 21.56
C CYS A 42 5.76 6.79 21.68
N GLN A 43 4.99 6.78 20.58
CA GLN A 43 3.56 7.04 20.62
C GLN A 43 2.80 5.70 20.72
N PRO A 44 2.08 5.44 21.83
CA PRO A 44 1.39 4.16 22.00
C PRO A 44 0.36 3.87 20.91
N ALA A 45 -0.29 4.90 20.36
CA ALA A 45 -1.21 4.73 19.23
C ALA A 45 -0.52 4.17 17.98
N ASP A 46 0.70 4.65 17.69
CA ASP A 46 1.46 4.20 16.54
C ASP A 46 1.93 2.75 16.71
N VAL A 47 2.42 2.39 17.90
CA VAL A 47 2.89 1.03 18.20
C VAL A 47 1.73 0.04 18.33
N ALA A 48 0.67 0.41 19.04
CA ALA A 48 -0.36 -0.53 19.49
C ALA A 48 -1.41 -0.86 18.44
N TRP A 49 -1.82 0.11 17.61
CA TRP A 49 -2.86 -0.14 16.61
C TRP A 49 -2.53 0.39 15.21
N ASN A 50 -1.82 1.50 15.03
CA ASN A 50 -1.52 1.97 13.66
C ASN A 50 -0.49 1.08 12.96
N GLN A 51 0.56 0.63 13.65
CA GLN A 51 1.55 -0.28 13.07
C GLN A 51 0.91 -1.60 12.62
N PRO A 52 0.19 -2.37 13.47
CA PRO A 52 -0.40 -3.63 13.04
C PRO A 52 -1.48 -3.43 11.98
N PHE A 53 -2.24 -2.33 12.04
CA PHE A 53 -3.19 -1.94 11.00
C PHE A 53 -2.50 -1.73 9.65
N LYS A 54 -1.47 -0.86 9.60
CA LYS A 54 -0.72 -0.53 8.38
C LYS A 54 -0.01 -1.76 7.82
N SER A 55 0.55 -2.62 8.68
CA SER A 55 1.19 -3.87 8.27
C SER A 55 0.21 -4.81 7.56
N ARG A 56 -1.02 -4.96 8.07
CA ARG A 56 -2.05 -5.78 7.44
C ARG A 56 -2.59 -5.19 6.15
N LEU A 57 -2.84 -3.89 6.14
CA LEU A 57 -3.27 -3.19 4.93
C LEU A 57 -2.20 -3.34 3.83
N ARG A 58 -0.92 -3.23 4.21
CA ARG A 58 0.21 -3.48 3.32
C ARG A 58 0.24 -4.92 2.81
N ALA A 59 0.02 -5.92 3.65
CA ALA A 59 -0.02 -7.32 3.23
C ALA A 59 -1.10 -7.55 2.15
N ARG A 60 -2.33 -7.06 2.40
CA ARG A 60 -3.43 -7.15 1.43
C ARG A 60 -3.10 -6.44 0.11
N TRP A 61 -2.46 -5.28 0.19
CA TRP A 61 -1.99 -4.56 -0.99
C TRP A 61 -0.96 -5.37 -1.80
N LEU A 62 0.02 -5.99 -1.12
CA LEU A 62 1.01 -6.85 -1.78
C LEU A 62 0.37 -8.09 -2.41
N ASP A 63 -0.65 -8.67 -1.79
CA ASP A 63 -1.40 -9.79 -2.35
C ASP A 63 -2.11 -9.40 -3.64
N LEU A 64 -2.74 -8.21 -3.67
CA LEU A 64 -3.38 -7.70 -4.88
C LEU A 64 -2.38 -7.51 -6.03
N LEU A 65 -1.23 -6.90 -5.76
CA LEU A 65 -0.17 -6.74 -6.77
C LEU A 65 0.35 -8.08 -7.26
N SER A 66 0.61 -9.01 -6.35
CA SER A 66 1.10 -10.34 -6.68
C SER A 66 0.10 -11.10 -7.55
N ASN A 67 -1.20 -11.01 -7.24
CA ASN A 67 -2.26 -11.61 -8.05
C ASN A 67 -2.36 -11.00 -9.45
N GLN A 68 -2.18 -9.68 -9.60
CA GLN A 68 -2.16 -9.06 -10.93
C GLN A 68 -1.00 -9.58 -11.79
N ILE A 69 0.19 -9.68 -11.21
CA ILE A 69 1.38 -10.23 -11.87
C ILE A 69 1.14 -11.69 -12.28
N LEU A 70 0.61 -12.52 -11.37
CA LEU A 70 0.31 -13.92 -11.64
C LEU A 70 -0.71 -14.09 -12.78
N ASN A 71 -1.76 -13.27 -12.78
CA ASN A 71 -2.78 -13.29 -13.83
C ASN A 71 -2.20 -12.88 -15.18
N HIS A 72 -1.33 -11.87 -15.21
CA HIS A 72 -0.65 -11.49 -16.45
C HIS A 72 0.26 -12.60 -16.97
N HIS A 73 1.04 -13.25 -16.12
CA HIS A 73 1.85 -14.40 -16.55
C HIS A 73 1.02 -15.60 -17.01
N ALA A 74 -0.17 -15.83 -16.43
CA ALA A 74 -1.08 -16.84 -16.94
C ALA A 74 -1.58 -16.48 -18.33
N LEU A 75 -2.02 -15.23 -18.53
CA LEU A 75 -2.46 -14.71 -19.82
C LEU A 75 -1.35 -14.81 -20.88
N GLU A 76 -0.12 -14.41 -20.56
CA GLU A 76 1.03 -14.51 -21.47
C GLU A 76 1.31 -15.96 -21.89
N ARG A 77 1.23 -16.92 -20.96
CA ARG A 77 1.40 -18.35 -21.29
C ARG A 77 0.31 -18.85 -22.23
N ASP A 78 -0.94 -18.46 -22.00
CA ASP A 78 -2.06 -18.85 -22.87
C ASP A 78 -1.92 -18.21 -24.26
N LEU A 79 -1.49 -16.95 -24.32
CA LEU A 79 -1.19 -16.24 -25.56
C LEU A 79 -0.02 -16.89 -26.31
N GLU A 80 1.06 -17.28 -25.63
CA GLU A 80 2.18 -18.01 -26.23
C GLU A 80 1.75 -19.36 -26.82
N GLU A 81 0.89 -20.10 -26.13
CA GLU A 81 0.36 -21.37 -26.62
C GLU A 81 -0.55 -21.17 -27.84
N GLN A 82 -1.39 -20.14 -27.84
CA GLN A 82 -2.17 -19.74 -29.02
C GLN A 82 -1.27 -19.33 -30.19
N ARG A 83 -0.21 -18.54 -29.94
CA ARG A 83 0.79 -18.16 -30.94
C ARG A 83 1.47 -19.37 -31.58
N ARG A 84 1.83 -20.40 -30.78
CA ARG A 84 2.41 -21.64 -31.29
C ARG A 84 1.43 -22.39 -32.21
N LYS A 85 0.16 -22.51 -31.82
CA LYS A 85 -0.88 -23.16 -32.65
C LYS A 85 -1.07 -22.44 -33.98
N VAL A 86 -1.21 -21.13 -33.94
CA VAL A 86 -1.33 -20.28 -35.14
C VAL A 86 -0.10 -20.44 -36.04
N ALA A 87 1.11 -20.44 -35.49
CA ALA A 87 2.34 -20.60 -36.27
C ALA A 87 2.39 -21.96 -37.00
N VAL A 88 1.92 -23.04 -36.36
CA VAL A 88 1.82 -24.37 -36.98
C VAL A 88 0.83 -24.36 -38.14
N GLU A 89 -0.34 -23.73 -37.97
CA GLU A 89 -1.35 -23.59 -39.03
C GLU A 89 -0.86 -22.75 -40.21
N VAL A 90 -0.23 -21.60 -39.94
CA VAL A 90 0.39 -20.74 -40.95
C VAL A 90 1.44 -21.51 -41.74
N ALA A 91 2.29 -22.29 -41.06
CA ALA A 91 3.30 -23.11 -41.72
C ALA A 91 2.68 -24.19 -42.61
N ALA A 92 1.53 -24.76 -42.21
CA ALA A 92 0.79 -25.72 -43.04
C ALA A 92 0.18 -25.07 -44.29
N ILE A 93 -0.46 -23.91 -44.15
CA ILE A 93 -1.06 -23.15 -45.25
C ILE A 93 0.01 -22.67 -46.23
N SER A 94 1.14 -22.17 -45.74
CA SER A 94 2.26 -21.71 -46.57
C SER A 94 2.87 -22.83 -47.42
N ARG A 95 2.75 -24.08 -46.99
CA ARG A 95 3.15 -25.26 -47.79
C ARG A 95 2.09 -25.66 -48.83
N ALA A 96 0.86 -25.16 -48.74
CA ALA A 96 -0.29 -25.61 -49.52
C ALA A 96 -0.92 -24.55 -50.46
N GLU A 97 -0.78 -23.24 -50.21
CA GLU A 97 -1.49 -22.16 -50.93
C GLU A 97 -0.57 -21.13 -51.62
N ILE A 98 -1.12 -20.41 -52.61
CA ILE A 98 -0.45 -19.36 -53.43
C ILE A 98 -0.11 -18.13 -52.56
N GLN A 99 1.09 -17.57 -52.81
CA GLN A 99 1.82 -16.56 -52.00
C GLN A 99 1.06 -15.33 -51.49
N GLU A 100 -0.06 -14.95 -52.09
CA GLU A 100 -0.77 -13.68 -51.76
C GLU A 100 -1.77 -13.85 -50.61
N VAL A 101 -2.58 -14.92 -50.65
CA VAL A 101 -3.55 -15.26 -49.58
C VAL A 101 -2.83 -15.57 -48.27
N ALA A 102 -1.65 -16.20 -48.35
CA ALA A 102 -0.80 -16.47 -47.19
C ALA A 102 -0.33 -15.18 -46.49
N ARG A 103 0.00 -14.12 -47.24
CA ARG A 103 0.52 -12.86 -46.67
C ARG A 103 -0.54 -12.07 -45.93
N GLU A 104 -1.77 -12.00 -46.46
CA GLU A 104 -2.89 -11.31 -45.81
C GLU A 104 -3.30 -11.97 -44.51
N LYS A 105 -3.35 -13.32 -44.50
CA LYS A 105 -3.66 -14.10 -43.30
C LYS A 105 -2.58 -13.93 -42.21
N ILE A 106 -1.30 -13.94 -42.60
CA ILE A 106 -0.17 -13.71 -41.67
C ILE A 106 -0.22 -12.30 -41.06
N ARG A 107 -0.55 -11.28 -41.86
CA ARG A 107 -0.65 -9.89 -41.39
C ARG A 107 -1.78 -9.69 -40.37
N SER A 108 -2.96 -10.23 -40.65
CA SER A 108 -4.10 -10.19 -39.71
C SER A 108 -3.79 -10.90 -38.39
N LEU A 109 -3.08 -12.03 -38.44
CA LEU A 109 -2.66 -12.75 -37.25
C LEU A 109 -1.61 -11.98 -36.44
N HIS A 110 -0.68 -11.27 -37.10
CA HIS A 110 0.28 -10.39 -36.43
C HIS A 110 -0.37 -9.18 -35.75
N GLU A 111 -1.41 -8.57 -36.35
CA GLU A 111 -2.12 -7.44 -35.74
C GLU A 111 -2.89 -7.83 -34.47
N GLN A 112 -3.41 -9.07 -34.38
CA GLN A 112 -4.02 -9.60 -33.15
C GLN A 112 -2.99 -9.90 -32.04
N ILE A 113 -1.70 -10.01 -32.37
CA ILE A 113 -0.62 -10.44 -31.47
C ILE A 113 0.05 -9.27 -30.71
N LEU A 114 -0.13 -8.02 -31.15
CA LEU A 114 0.76 -6.90 -30.83
C LEU A 114 0.49 -6.16 -29.50
N SER A 115 -0.38 -6.63 -28.60
CA SER A 115 -0.57 -5.90 -27.33
C SER A 115 -0.82 -6.82 -26.16
N SER A 116 0.23 -7.03 -25.37
CA SER A 116 0.07 -7.40 -23.97
C SER A 116 1.30 -6.90 -23.21
N LYS A 117 1.48 -5.58 -23.17
CA LYS A 117 2.36 -4.97 -22.17
C LYS A 117 1.64 -5.08 -20.83
N PHE A 118 2.34 -5.50 -19.78
CA PHE A 118 1.76 -5.49 -18.44
C PHE A 118 1.38 -4.06 -18.04
N GLU A 119 0.13 -3.88 -17.63
CA GLU A 119 -0.38 -2.64 -17.06
C GLU A 119 -0.90 -2.93 -15.65
N MET A 120 -0.37 -2.19 -14.67
CA MET A 120 -0.83 -2.30 -13.30
C MET A 120 -2.17 -1.58 -13.16
N VAL A 121 -3.17 -2.29 -12.63
CA VAL A 121 -4.51 -1.76 -12.43
C VAL A 121 -4.68 -1.33 -10.98
N ALA A 122 -4.97 -0.05 -10.76
CA ALA A 122 -5.28 0.44 -9.42
C ALA A 122 -6.58 -0.19 -8.89
N PRO A 123 -6.63 -0.64 -7.62
CA PRO A 123 -7.87 -1.13 -7.03
C PRO A 123 -8.93 -0.03 -6.96
N LYS A 124 -10.21 -0.38 -7.05
CA LYS A 124 -11.28 0.62 -6.97
C LYS A 124 -11.41 1.13 -5.53
N ARG A 125 -11.95 2.33 -5.39
CA ARG A 125 -12.21 2.96 -4.08
C ARG A 125 -13.00 2.05 -3.12
N VAL A 126 -13.97 1.29 -3.64
CA VAL A 126 -14.78 0.35 -2.85
C VAL A 126 -13.94 -0.81 -2.31
N ASP A 127 -12.99 -1.29 -3.11
CA ASP A 127 -12.08 -2.35 -2.71
C ASP A 127 -11.15 -1.84 -1.62
N ILE A 128 -10.52 -0.66 -1.82
CA ILE A 128 -9.67 -0.01 -0.81
C ILE A 128 -10.40 0.22 0.51
N ALA A 129 -11.64 0.72 0.46
CA ALA A 129 -12.45 0.91 1.67
C ALA A 129 -12.73 -0.41 2.39
N SER A 130 -12.95 -1.49 1.65
CA SER A 130 -13.12 -2.84 2.20
C SER A 130 -11.83 -3.33 2.85
N LEU A 131 -10.67 -3.18 2.19
CA LEU A 131 -9.36 -3.53 2.76
C LEU A 131 -9.09 -2.80 4.08
N ILE A 132 -9.35 -1.48 4.12
CA ILE A 132 -9.19 -0.67 5.34
C ILE A 132 -10.10 -1.20 6.45
N THR A 133 -11.36 -1.48 6.13
CA THR A 133 -12.35 -1.96 7.10
C THR A 133 -11.96 -3.34 7.65
N GLU A 134 -11.55 -4.27 6.79
CA GLU A 134 -11.11 -5.61 7.15
C GLU A 134 -9.84 -5.58 7.99
N SER A 135 -8.81 -4.86 7.55
CA SER A 135 -7.54 -4.70 8.29
C SER A 135 -7.76 -4.12 9.68
N ARG A 136 -8.71 -3.18 9.83
CA ARG A 136 -9.07 -2.61 11.13
C ARG A 136 -9.88 -3.60 11.98
N LYS A 137 -10.84 -4.31 11.39
CA LYS A 137 -11.70 -5.30 12.08
C LYS A 137 -10.90 -6.46 12.66
N GLU A 138 -9.83 -6.87 12.00
CA GLU A 138 -8.98 -7.98 12.45
C GLU A 138 -8.10 -7.61 13.64
N LEU A 139 -7.99 -6.33 14.03
CA LEU A 139 -7.17 -5.92 15.18
C LEU A 139 -7.80 -6.48 16.46
N SER A 140 -7.23 -7.54 16.97
CA SER A 140 -7.69 -8.16 18.21
C SER A 140 -7.26 -7.33 19.41
N SER A 141 -8.01 -7.42 20.50
CA SER A 141 -7.59 -6.85 21.78
C SER A 141 -6.21 -7.36 22.21
N LYS A 142 -5.88 -8.62 21.88
CA LYS A 142 -4.57 -9.22 22.14
C LYS A 142 -3.46 -8.49 21.39
N THR A 143 -3.64 -8.23 20.09
CA THR A 143 -2.68 -7.46 19.28
C THR A 143 -2.47 -6.04 19.85
N ILE A 144 -3.55 -5.37 20.23
CA ILE A 144 -3.48 -4.02 20.80
C ILE A 144 -2.75 -4.02 22.15
N ILE A 145 -3.10 -4.95 23.05
CA ILE A 145 -2.46 -5.10 24.36
C ILE A 145 -0.96 -5.39 24.18
N ALA A 146 -0.60 -6.30 23.26
CA ALA A 146 0.79 -6.61 22.97
C ALA A 146 1.58 -5.40 22.45
N GLY A 147 0.99 -4.60 21.56
CA GLY A 147 1.65 -3.41 21.06
C GLY A 147 1.82 -2.32 22.13
N PHE A 148 0.89 -2.21 23.08
CA PHE A 148 1.08 -1.35 24.25
C PHE A 148 2.22 -1.82 25.16
N ALA A 149 2.33 -3.13 25.43
CA ALA A 149 3.45 -3.69 26.17
C ALA A 149 4.79 -3.40 25.47
N LYS A 150 4.83 -3.49 24.13
CA LYS A 150 6.00 -3.15 23.30
C LYS A 150 6.37 -1.66 23.36
N ALA A 151 5.44 -0.77 23.64
CA ALA A 151 5.73 0.66 23.81
C ALA A 151 6.52 0.97 25.09
N GLY A 152 6.72 -0.01 25.98
CA GLY A 152 7.62 0.12 27.14
C GLY A 152 7.14 1.13 28.18
N LEU A 153 5.83 1.34 28.29
CA LEU A 153 5.25 2.27 29.26
C LEU A 153 5.48 1.75 30.69
N LEU A 154 6.20 2.52 31.51
CA LEU A 154 6.63 2.11 32.86
C LEU A 154 5.48 1.73 33.82
N CYS A 155 4.26 2.22 33.57
CA CYS A 155 3.08 1.92 34.37
C CYS A 155 2.18 0.85 33.74
N ASP A 156 2.59 0.24 32.64
CA ASP A 156 1.80 -0.80 31.98
C ASP A 156 1.98 -2.14 32.68
N VAL A 157 0.88 -2.65 33.25
CA VAL A 157 0.81 -3.93 33.95
C VAL A 157 0.20 -5.04 33.08
N ARG A 158 -0.12 -4.74 31.82
CA ARG A 158 -0.71 -5.72 30.92
C ARG A 158 0.36 -6.74 30.50
N VAL A 159 0.07 -8.01 30.73
CA VAL A 159 0.90 -9.12 30.27
C VAL A 159 0.49 -9.44 28.84
N ALA A 160 1.44 -9.36 27.91
CA ALA A 160 1.26 -9.81 26.54
C ALA A 160 1.88 -11.20 26.40
N ASP A 161 1.13 -12.16 25.86
CA ASP A 161 1.76 -13.34 25.25
C ASP A 161 2.67 -12.84 24.13
N GLU A 162 3.85 -13.43 23.96
CA GLU A 162 4.75 -13.16 22.83
C GLU A 162 4.09 -13.62 21.52
N GLU A 163 3.16 -12.82 20.99
CA GLU A 163 2.78 -12.92 19.60
C GLU A 163 3.82 -12.19 18.77
N ASP A 164 4.51 -13.00 17.98
CA ASP A 164 5.39 -12.61 16.92
C ASP A 164 4.54 -11.87 15.87
N ILE A 165 4.32 -10.57 16.09
CA ILE A 165 3.90 -9.66 15.02
C ILE A 165 5.13 -9.54 14.12
N ASN A 166 5.43 -10.62 13.40
CA ASN A 166 6.51 -10.68 12.45
C ASN A 166 6.14 -9.67 11.36
N SER A 167 6.77 -8.50 11.46
CA SER A 167 6.86 -7.55 10.36
C SER A 167 7.74 -8.23 9.32
N ASP A 168 7.18 -9.22 8.62
CA ASP A 168 7.91 -9.99 7.63
C ASP A 168 8.14 -9.10 6.41
N SER A 169 9.13 -8.22 6.52
CA SER A 169 9.57 -7.34 5.45
C SER A 169 10.18 -8.12 4.28
N SER A 170 10.46 -9.42 4.47
CA SER A 170 10.96 -10.29 3.40
C SER A 170 9.95 -10.47 2.26
N HIS A 171 8.67 -10.19 2.49
CA HIS A 171 7.59 -10.30 1.49
C HIS A 171 7.55 -9.15 0.47
N ILE A 172 8.32 -8.08 0.64
CA ILE A 172 8.28 -6.89 -0.24
C ILE A 172 9.20 -7.05 -1.46
N THR A 173 10.33 -7.74 -1.28
CA THR A 173 11.36 -7.87 -2.32
C THR A 173 10.87 -8.65 -3.53
N ASP A 174 10.00 -9.64 -3.33
CA ASP A 174 9.50 -10.49 -4.41
C ASP A 174 8.59 -9.74 -5.40
N PRO A 175 7.53 -9.01 -4.98
CA PRO A 175 6.70 -8.24 -5.91
C PRO A 175 7.45 -7.11 -6.62
N VAL A 176 8.37 -6.41 -5.93
CA VAL A 176 9.15 -5.31 -6.53
C VAL A 176 10.09 -5.84 -7.62
N THR A 177 10.74 -6.98 -7.38
CA THR A 177 11.61 -7.62 -8.38
C THR A 177 10.81 -8.04 -9.60
N LYS A 178 9.65 -8.68 -9.40
CA LYS A 178 8.74 -9.07 -10.49
C LYS A 178 8.23 -7.88 -11.31
N LEU A 179 7.89 -6.77 -10.66
CA LEU A 179 7.51 -5.54 -11.36
C LEU A 179 8.67 -4.93 -12.15
N ASN A 180 9.90 -5.04 -11.64
CA ASN A 180 11.08 -4.58 -12.36
C ASN A 180 11.31 -5.42 -13.63
N ASP A 181 11.13 -6.74 -13.56
CA ASP A 181 11.21 -7.64 -14.72
C ASP A 181 10.13 -7.34 -15.77
N LEU A 182 8.96 -6.87 -15.35
CA LEU A 182 7.87 -6.43 -16.22
C LEU A 182 8.08 -5.00 -16.77
N GLY A 183 9.16 -4.31 -16.39
CA GLY A 183 9.54 -2.99 -16.91
C GLY A 183 8.59 -1.84 -16.51
N VAL A 184 7.77 -2.04 -15.49
CA VAL A 184 6.76 -1.06 -15.01
C VAL A 184 7.31 -0.09 -13.97
N VAL A 185 8.46 -0.41 -13.36
CA VAL A 185 9.09 0.42 -12.33
C VAL A 185 9.64 1.70 -12.96
N GLY A 186 9.26 2.86 -12.38
CA GLY A 186 9.75 4.17 -12.80
C GLY A 186 8.97 4.85 -13.94
N GLN A 187 7.88 4.25 -14.43
CA GLN A 187 6.95 4.94 -15.33
C GLN A 187 6.06 5.89 -14.51
N SER A 188 5.99 7.17 -14.90
CA SER A 188 5.11 8.15 -14.26
C SER A 188 3.65 7.79 -14.55
N VAL A 189 2.87 7.58 -13.50
CA VAL A 189 1.42 7.42 -13.62
C VAL A 189 0.83 8.82 -13.47
N ASP A 190 0.37 9.41 -14.57
CA ASP A 190 -0.37 10.66 -14.54
C ASP A 190 -1.77 10.33 -14.01
N SER A 191 -1.99 10.62 -12.73
CA SER A 191 -3.26 10.43 -12.06
C SER A 191 -3.93 11.78 -12.00
N ASP A 192 -5.01 11.97 -12.78
CA ASP A 192 -5.86 13.18 -12.82
C ASP A 192 -6.55 13.53 -11.47
N ASP A 193 -6.14 12.91 -10.38
CA ASP A 193 -6.62 13.16 -9.03
C ASP A 193 -5.77 14.27 -8.37
N GLU A 194 -5.74 15.46 -8.97
CA GLU A 194 -5.20 16.66 -8.32
C GLU A 194 -6.05 17.03 -7.10
N TYR A 195 -5.64 16.56 -5.93
CA TYR A 195 -5.97 17.26 -4.69
C TYR A 195 -5.14 18.54 -4.66
N ALA A 196 -5.76 19.67 -4.98
CA ALA A 196 -5.17 20.98 -4.77
C ALA A 196 -4.74 21.13 -3.31
N SER A 197 -3.44 20.96 -3.06
CA SER A 197 -2.82 21.34 -1.79
C SER A 197 -2.86 22.85 -1.72
N SER A 198 -3.71 23.40 -0.85
CA SER A 198 -3.66 24.81 -0.51
C SER A 198 -2.40 25.07 0.30
N ASP A 199 -1.30 25.38 -0.39
CA ASP A 199 -0.12 26.00 0.20
C ASP A 199 -0.53 27.38 0.73
N ALA A 200 -0.86 27.43 2.03
CA ALA A 200 -0.86 28.68 2.77
C ALA A 200 0.60 29.03 3.04
N SER A 201 1.08 30.02 2.28
CA SER A 201 2.37 30.67 2.40
C SER A 201 2.75 30.96 3.85
N ASP A 202 3.83 30.34 4.31
CA ASP A 202 4.71 30.97 5.29
C ASP A 202 5.21 32.28 4.69
N ASN A 203 4.85 33.40 5.31
CA ASN A 203 5.57 34.64 5.14
C ASN A 203 5.72 35.28 6.53
N ASP A 204 6.96 35.21 7.01
CA ASP A 204 7.64 36.13 7.91
C ASP A 204 6.81 36.96 8.90
N LEU A 205 7.11 36.80 10.20
CA LEU A 205 7.63 37.93 10.97
C LEU A 205 8.32 37.45 12.26
N PHE A 206 9.65 37.39 12.20
CA PHE A 206 10.46 37.67 13.38
C PHE A 206 10.41 39.18 13.65
N SER A 207 9.90 39.58 14.81
CA SER A 207 10.38 40.69 15.66
C SER A 207 9.68 40.64 17.01
#